data_AF-A0A9E3VJR9-F1
#
_entry.id   AF-A0A9E3VJR9-F1
#
_cell.length_a   1.000
_cell.length_b   1.000
_cell.length_c   1.000
_cell.angle_alpha   90.00
_cell.angle_beta   90.00
_cell.angle_gamma   90.00
#
_symmetry.space_group_name_H-M   'P 1'
#
loop_
_entity.id
_entity.type
_entity.pdbx_description
1 polymer ?
#
loop_
_entity_poly.entity_id
_entity_poly.type
_entity_poly.pdbx_seq_one_letter_code
_entity_poly.pdbx_strand_id
1 'polypeptide(L)'
;MFSRSSGSDQSRPSGEPLTSPQEPALPPPLPAHYVLVNEWIETATRGLCVEARERIAAEVRRHVCEAVAEFEAPGQSPEEALTAAIRQLGDAKSARRGFKRTNLTKREARIVSSPRVSPDLEFVSTLCFRSLEFAGAAFLLFGFGLVVYEIHRSGSWLDMWHVTRIVLGGFVVYAQAATLMHSLRGKWRWSLAFRSVASFGLVIMLFEPGYMFDPVVGFYICCIYGVLAIPQMAFAMFCARLWWKMGYVVGGPRQEL
;
A
#
# COMPACT_ATOMS: atom_id res chain seq x y z
N MET A 1 18.36 -38.01 -5.70
CA MET A 1 17.50 -39.14 -5.30
C MET A 1 16.73 -38.71 -4.06
N PHE A 2 15.44 -38.39 -4.20
CA PHE A 2 14.58 -38.03 -3.06
C PHE A 2 13.47 -39.07 -2.94
N SER A 3 13.50 -39.84 -1.85
CA SER A 3 12.52 -40.87 -1.52
C SER A 3 11.25 -40.23 -0.96
N ARG A 4 10.14 -40.36 -1.70
CA ARG A 4 8.79 -40.08 -1.21
C ARG A 4 8.34 -41.22 -0.30
N SER A 5 8.16 -40.96 1.00
CA SER A 5 7.45 -41.88 1.89
C SER A 5 5.95 -41.60 1.82
N SER A 6 5.22 -42.53 1.20
CA SER A 6 3.76 -42.62 1.28
C SER A 6 3.38 -43.01 2.71
N GLY A 7 2.83 -42.05 3.47
CA GLY A 7 2.20 -42.28 4.76
C GLY A 7 0.74 -42.68 4.55
N SER A 8 0.46 -43.93 4.89
CA SER A 8 -0.80 -44.65 4.77
C SER A 8 -1.92 -44.12 5.67
N ASP A 9 -3.14 -44.27 5.13
CA ASP A 9 -4.45 -44.21 5.78
C ASP A 9 -4.45 -44.61 7.26
N GLN A 10 -4.89 -43.67 8.10
CA GLN A 10 -5.33 -43.96 9.46
C GLN A 10 -6.84 -43.76 9.55
N SER A 11 -7.52 -44.89 9.48
CA SER A 11 -8.82 -45.26 10.03
C SER A 11 -9.48 -44.18 10.89
N ARG A 12 -10.57 -43.61 10.36
CA ARG A 12 -11.47 -42.68 11.03
C ARG A 12 -12.46 -43.48 11.88
N PRO A 13 -12.46 -43.39 13.23
CA PRO A 13 -13.44 -44.10 14.04
C PRO A 13 -14.83 -43.49 13.85
N SER A 14 -15.77 -44.37 13.55
CA SER A 14 -17.19 -44.07 13.38
C SER A 14 -17.85 -43.81 14.73
N GLY A 15 -18.64 -42.73 14.79
CA GLY A 15 -19.76 -42.62 15.74
C GLY A 15 -19.44 -42.06 17.12
N GLU A 16 -19.04 -40.79 17.20
CA GLU A 16 -19.38 -40.01 18.40
C GLU A 16 -20.86 -39.59 18.31
N PRO A 17 -21.64 -39.77 19.39
CA PRO A 17 -23.01 -39.28 19.44
C PRO A 17 -22.99 -37.77 19.31
N LEU A 18 -23.83 -37.23 18.43
CA LEU A 18 -24.14 -35.80 18.34
C LEU A 18 -24.71 -35.34 19.69
N THR A 19 -23.82 -34.94 20.60
CA THR A 19 -24.16 -34.13 21.76
C THR A 19 -24.79 -32.87 21.20
N SER A 20 -26.09 -32.70 21.45
CA SER A 20 -26.81 -31.45 21.19
C SER A 20 -25.91 -30.27 21.54
N PRO A 21 -25.82 -29.22 20.69
CA PRO A 21 -25.04 -28.04 20.99
C PRO A 21 -25.42 -27.58 22.39
N GLN A 22 -24.52 -27.81 23.34
CA GLN A 22 -24.71 -27.40 24.72
C GLN A 22 -24.71 -25.88 24.63
N GLU A 23 -25.91 -25.31 24.58
CA GLU A 23 -26.13 -23.88 24.55
C GLU A 23 -25.21 -23.30 25.63
N PRO A 24 -24.18 -22.54 25.24
CA PRO A 24 -23.09 -22.20 26.13
C PRO A 24 -23.74 -21.55 27.34
N ALA A 25 -23.65 -22.24 28.49
CA ALA A 25 -24.37 -21.88 29.69
C ALA A 25 -24.15 -20.39 29.89
N LEU A 26 -25.25 -19.62 29.82
CA LEU A 26 -25.21 -18.18 29.87
C LEU A 26 -24.36 -17.84 31.11
N PRO A 27 -23.21 -17.15 30.96
CA PRO A 27 -22.34 -16.89 32.09
C PRO A 27 -23.19 -16.25 33.18
N PRO A 28 -23.05 -16.67 34.45
CA PRO A 28 -23.85 -16.14 35.54
C PRO A 28 -23.82 -14.62 35.46
N PRO A 29 -24.97 -13.94 35.64
CA PRO A 29 -25.07 -12.49 35.48
C PRO A 29 -23.93 -11.88 36.28
N LEU A 30 -23.05 -11.17 35.56
CA LEU A 30 -21.89 -10.54 36.17
C LEU A 30 -22.40 -9.71 37.35
N PRO A 31 -21.74 -9.79 38.51
CA PRO A 31 -22.21 -9.07 39.68
C PRO A 31 -22.41 -7.59 39.35
N ALA A 32 -23.44 -6.95 39.90
CA ALA A 32 -23.77 -5.54 39.61
C ALA A 32 -22.55 -4.60 39.74
N HIS A 33 -21.61 -4.99 40.59
CA HIS A 33 -20.38 -4.29 40.90
C HIS A 33 -19.36 -4.28 39.72
N TYR A 34 -19.46 -5.21 38.77
CA TYR A 34 -18.69 -5.20 37.50
C TYR A 34 -19.11 -4.06 36.56
N VAL A 35 -20.34 -3.54 36.70
CA VAL A 35 -20.86 -2.46 35.86
C VAL A 35 -20.09 -1.16 36.13
N LEU A 36 -19.82 -0.86 37.39
CA LEU A 36 -19.11 0.38 37.79
C LEU A 36 -17.68 0.43 37.25
N VAL A 37 -16.95 -0.69 37.31
CA VAL A 37 -15.57 -0.78 36.78
C VAL A 37 -15.57 -0.60 35.26
N ASN A 38 -16.52 -1.22 34.55
CA ASN A 38 -16.62 -1.09 33.10
C ASN A 38 -16.99 0.33 32.67
N GLU A 39 -17.90 1.00 33.38
CA GLU A 39 -18.27 2.40 33.12
C GLU A 39 -17.07 3.35 33.35
N TRP A 40 -16.29 3.11 34.41
CA TRP A 40 -15.06 3.83 34.68
C TRP A 40 -14.05 3.64 33.53
N ILE A 41 -13.81 2.39 33.10
CA ILE A 41 -12.88 2.07 32.00
C ILE A 41 -13.34 2.71 30.70
N GLU A 42 -14.63 2.64 30.38
CA GLU A 42 -15.17 3.24 29.15
C GLU A 42 -14.99 4.75 29.14
N THR A 43 -15.23 5.41 30.27
CA THR A 43 -15.04 6.86 30.42
C THR A 43 -13.56 7.23 30.32
N ALA A 44 -12.68 6.51 31.02
CA ALA A 44 -11.25 6.77 31.06
C ALA A 44 -10.56 6.52 29.70
N THR A 45 -11.00 5.52 28.93
CA THR A 45 -10.37 5.15 27.64
C THR A 45 -11.01 5.83 26.43
N ARG A 46 -12.00 6.71 26.62
CA ARG A 46 -12.74 7.34 25.51
C ARG A 46 -11.84 8.17 24.58
N GLY A 47 -11.68 7.67 23.35
CA GLY A 47 -10.94 8.33 22.26
C GLY A 47 -9.55 7.73 21.99
N LEU A 48 -9.14 6.72 22.75
CA LEU A 48 -7.95 5.92 22.48
C LEU A 48 -8.22 4.92 21.34
N CYS A 49 -7.14 4.42 20.71
CA CYS A 49 -7.25 3.30 19.78
C CYS A 49 -7.71 2.02 20.50
N VAL A 50 -8.19 1.03 19.73
CA VAL A 50 -8.76 -0.22 20.27
C VAL A 50 -7.73 -0.97 21.12
N GLU A 51 -6.52 -1.12 20.60
CA GLU A 51 -5.42 -1.82 21.28
C GLU A 51 -5.04 -1.16 22.61
N ALA A 52 -4.88 0.17 22.64
CA ALA A 52 -4.58 0.90 23.88
C ALA A 52 -5.73 0.77 24.91
N ARG A 53 -6.98 0.81 24.45
CA ARG A 53 -8.16 0.61 25.31
C ARG A 53 -8.15 -0.78 25.94
N GLU A 54 -7.88 -1.82 25.17
CA GLU A 54 -7.86 -3.20 25.64
C GLU A 54 -6.75 -3.43 26.67
N ARG A 55 -5.54 -2.91 26.39
CA ARG A 55 -4.42 -2.97 27.33
C ARG A 55 -4.74 -2.29 28.67
N ILE A 56 -5.24 -1.05 28.61
CA ILE A 56 -5.62 -0.30 29.82
C ILE A 56 -6.76 -1.00 30.57
N ALA A 57 -7.74 -1.54 29.85
CA ALA A 57 -8.84 -2.27 30.48
C ALA A 57 -8.35 -3.51 31.24
N ALA A 58 -7.41 -4.27 30.67
CA ALA A 58 -6.81 -5.43 31.33
C ALA A 58 -6.02 -5.03 32.59
N GLU A 59 -5.21 -3.97 32.50
CA GLU A 59 -4.42 -3.45 33.62
C GLU A 59 -5.29 -2.94 34.76
N VAL A 60 -6.34 -2.17 34.46
CA VAL A 60 -7.29 -1.65 35.46
C VAL A 60 -8.04 -2.79 36.15
N ARG A 61 -8.51 -3.79 35.39
CA ARG A 61 -9.20 -4.95 35.99
C ARG A 61 -8.28 -5.73 36.92
N ARG A 62 -7.01 -5.92 36.54
CA ARG A 62 -6.02 -6.56 37.41
C ARG A 62 -5.81 -5.76 38.70
N HIS A 63 -5.61 -4.45 38.61
CA HIS A 63 -5.44 -3.60 39.79
C HIS A 63 -6.67 -3.58 40.71
N VAL A 64 -7.88 -3.55 40.14
CA VAL A 64 -9.11 -3.65 40.94
C VAL A 64 -9.20 -5.01 41.63
N CYS A 65 -8.87 -6.11 40.95
CA CYS A 65 -8.85 -7.44 41.54
C CYS A 65 -7.86 -7.55 42.71
N GLU A 66 -6.65 -7.01 42.55
CA GLU A 66 -5.62 -6.96 43.59
C GLU A 66 -6.08 -6.10 44.79
N ALA A 67 -6.63 -4.91 44.52
CA ALA A 67 -7.13 -4.01 45.56
C ALA A 67 -8.32 -4.60 46.33
N VAL A 68 -9.25 -5.29 45.65
CA VAL A 68 -10.36 -5.99 46.32
C VAL A 68 -9.83 -7.06 47.26
N ALA A 69 -8.89 -7.89 46.81
CA ALA A 69 -8.28 -8.91 47.66
C ALA A 69 -7.56 -8.32 48.89
N GLU A 70 -6.93 -7.14 48.74
CA GLU A 70 -6.31 -6.40 49.85
C GLU A 70 -7.35 -5.87 50.84
N PHE A 71 -8.50 -5.38 50.37
CA PHE A 71 -9.59 -4.86 51.21
C PHE A 71 -10.46 -5.94 51.84
N GLU A 72 -10.51 -7.16 51.29
CA GLU A 72 -11.20 -8.30 51.91
C GLU A 72 -10.43 -8.85 53.12
N ALA A 73 -9.09 -8.75 53.14
CA ALA A 73 -8.25 -9.20 54.26
C ALA A 73 -8.64 -8.62 55.65
N PRO A 74 -9.03 -7.33 55.79
CA PRO A 74 -9.53 -6.77 57.06
C PRO A 74 -11.00 -7.11 57.37
N GLY A 75 -11.67 -7.99 56.63
CA GLY A 75 -13.05 -8.42 56.88
C GLY A 75 -14.12 -7.45 56.37
N GLN A 76 -13.80 -6.61 55.39
CA GLN A 76 -14.80 -5.78 54.71
C GLN A 76 -15.68 -6.65 53.82
N SER A 77 -16.91 -6.19 53.58
CA SER A 77 -17.75 -6.84 52.57
C SER A 77 -17.15 -6.67 51.17
N PRO A 78 -17.34 -7.63 50.24
CA PRO A 78 -16.85 -7.51 48.87
C PRO A 78 -17.31 -6.23 48.14
N GLU A 79 -18.50 -5.73 48.49
CA GLU A 79 -19.05 -4.49 47.90
C GLU A 79 -18.31 -3.23 48.39
N GLU A 80 -17.98 -3.17 49.68
CA GLU A 80 -17.17 -2.09 50.26
C GLU A 80 -15.74 -2.12 49.74
N ALA A 81 -15.15 -3.32 49.66
CA ALA A 81 -13.82 -3.55 49.10
C ALA A 81 -13.73 -3.06 47.64
N LEU A 82 -14.72 -3.38 46.81
CA LEU A 82 -14.75 -2.89 45.43
C LEU A 82 -14.96 -1.38 45.36
N THR A 83 -15.86 -0.83 46.17
CA THR A 83 -16.11 0.62 46.20
C THR A 83 -14.84 1.37 46.59
N ALA A 84 -14.07 0.84 47.55
CA ALA A 84 -12.78 1.38 47.95
C ALA A 84 -11.72 1.25 46.83
N ALA A 85 -11.66 0.11 46.14
CA ALA A 85 -10.78 -0.10 45.00
C ALA A 85 -11.08 0.87 43.83
N ILE A 86 -12.36 1.06 43.47
CA ILE A 86 -12.75 2.03 42.43
C ILE A 86 -12.42 3.45 42.88
N ARG A 87 -12.59 3.78 44.16
CA ARG A 87 -12.22 5.09 44.71
C ARG A 87 -10.71 5.35 44.60
N GLN A 88 -9.87 4.31 44.78
CA GLN A 88 -8.42 4.43 44.59
C GLN A 88 -8.01 4.71 43.14
N LEU A 89 -8.78 4.24 42.14
CA LEU A 89 -8.53 4.59 40.72
C LEU A 89 -8.70 6.09 40.44
N GLY A 90 -9.46 6.80 41.28
CA GLY A 90 -9.72 8.23 41.16
C GLY A 90 -10.73 8.59 40.06
N ASP A 91 -10.71 9.86 39.65
CA ASP A 91 -11.63 10.38 38.62
C ASP A 91 -11.27 9.87 37.21
N ALA A 92 -12.21 9.16 36.58
CA ALA A 92 -12.06 8.64 35.22
C ALA A 92 -11.74 9.73 34.18
N LYS A 93 -12.26 10.95 34.35
CA LYS A 93 -11.98 12.06 33.41
C LYS A 93 -10.53 12.54 33.55
N SER A 94 -9.97 12.51 34.75
CA SER A 94 -8.55 12.80 34.98
C SER A 94 -7.64 11.72 34.39
N ALA A 95 -7.95 10.45 34.66
CA ALA A 95 -7.23 9.31 34.06
C ALA A 95 -7.23 9.38 32.53
N ARG A 96 -8.37 9.75 31.92
CA ARG A 96 -8.48 9.96 30.47
C ARG A 96 -7.48 10.98 29.92
N ARG A 97 -7.25 12.09 30.62
CA ARG A 97 -6.27 13.11 30.21
C ARG A 97 -4.85 12.53 30.28
N GLY A 98 -4.55 11.75 31.31
CA GLY A 98 -3.27 11.03 31.44
C GLY A 98 -3.06 10.04 30.30
N PHE A 99 -4.03 9.15 30.07
CA PHE A 99 -3.92 8.14 29.02
C PHE A 99 -3.79 8.73 27.62
N LYS A 100 -4.50 9.83 27.31
CA LYS A 100 -4.36 10.53 26.02
C LYS A 100 -2.98 11.16 25.82
N ARG A 101 -2.21 11.44 26.87
CA ARG A 101 -0.85 11.98 26.76
C ARG A 101 0.17 10.87 26.48
N THR A 102 -0.07 9.67 26.99
CA THR A 102 0.89 8.55 26.92
C THR A 102 0.56 7.51 25.86
N ASN A 103 -0.68 7.46 25.38
CA ASN A 103 -1.15 6.49 24.40
C ASN A 103 -1.63 7.17 23.12
N LEU A 104 -1.45 6.50 21.99
CA LEU A 104 -1.95 6.96 20.70
C LEU A 104 -3.47 7.07 20.70
N THR A 105 -3.96 8.23 20.32
CA THR A 105 -5.37 8.45 19.99
C THR A 105 -5.73 7.74 18.69
N LYS A 106 -7.04 7.53 18.44
CA LYS A 106 -7.51 6.97 17.16
C LYS A 106 -6.99 7.73 15.93
N ARG A 107 -6.81 9.06 16.06
CA ARG A 107 -6.31 9.92 14.98
C ARG A 107 -4.83 9.69 14.74
N GLU A 108 -4.02 9.64 15.79
CA GLU A 108 -2.58 9.41 15.67
C GLU A 108 -2.29 7.99 15.18
N ALA A 109 -3.01 6.99 15.70
CA ALA A 109 -2.93 5.62 15.20
C ALA A 109 -3.24 5.56 13.70
N ARG A 110 -4.24 6.31 13.20
CA ARG A 110 -4.53 6.41 11.76
C ARG A 110 -3.41 7.08 10.98
N ILE A 111 -2.76 8.11 11.53
CA ILE A 111 -1.63 8.78 10.86
C ILE A 111 -0.43 7.84 10.76
N VAL A 112 -0.14 7.11 11.84
CA VAL A 112 0.96 6.13 11.90
C VAL A 112 0.68 4.90 11.04
N SER A 113 -0.58 4.43 11.02
CA SER A 113 -1.01 3.27 10.22
C SER A 113 -1.31 3.64 8.77
N SER A 114 -1.44 4.93 8.44
CA SER A 114 -1.52 5.32 7.04
C SER A 114 -0.21 4.87 6.40
N PRO A 115 -0.26 4.06 5.32
CA PRO A 115 0.94 3.73 4.59
C PRO A 115 1.47 5.07 4.10
N ARG A 116 2.46 5.62 4.81
CA ARG A 116 3.22 6.76 4.33
C ARG A 116 3.69 6.30 2.98
N VAL A 117 3.16 6.92 1.92
CA VAL A 117 3.66 6.75 0.57
C VAL A 117 5.15 6.96 0.73
N SER A 118 5.91 5.89 0.55
CA SER A 118 7.34 5.92 0.83
C SER A 118 7.91 7.10 0.05
N PRO A 119 8.78 7.94 0.62
CA PRO A 119 9.38 9.06 -0.11
C PRO A 119 10.00 8.61 -1.44
N ASP A 120 10.44 7.35 -1.52
CA ASP A 120 10.87 6.65 -2.73
C ASP A 120 9.84 6.73 -3.89
N LEU A 121 8.54 6.66 -3.61
CA LEU A 121 7.48 6.65 -4.62
C LEU A 121 7.19 8.05 -5.17
N GLU A 122 7.21 9.08 -4.32
CA GLU A 122 7.09 10.48 -4.77
C GLU A 122 8.29 10.86 -5.62
N PHE A 123 9.49 10.46 -5.20
CA PHE A 123 10.73 10.69 -5.95
C PHE A 123 10.70 9.99 -7.31
N VAL A 124 10.30 8.71 -7.38
CA VAL A 124 10.15 7.98 -8.65
C VAL A 124 9.10 8.62 -9.55
N SER A 125 7.96 9.03 -9.01
CA SER A 125 6.92 9.69 -9.81
C SER A 125 7.42 11.01 -10.42
N THR A 126 8.17 11.79 -9.64
CA THR A 126 8.75 13.07 -10.07
C THR A 126 9.81 12.85 -11.14
N LEU A 127 10.70 11.87 -10.96
CA LEU A 127 11.70 11.50 -11.95
C LEU A 127 11.07 11.01 -13.26
N CYS A 128 10.03 10.18 -13.19
CA CYS A 128 9.31 9.74 -14.39
C CYS A 128 8.68 10.92 -15.14
N PHE A 129 8.10 11.88 -14.42
CA PHE A 129 7.49 13.06 -15.03
C PHE A 129 8.53 13.93 -15.73
N ARG A 130 9.65 14.25 -15.06
CA ARG A 130 10.76 15.02 -15.65
C ARG A 130 11.40 14.33 -16.84
N SER A 131 11.55 13.01 -16.78
CA SER A 131 12.09 12.22 -17.91
C SER A 131 11.18 12.30 -19.13
N LEU A 132 9.86 12.30 -18.92
CA LEU A 132 8.89 12.45 -20.00
C LEU A 132 8.92 13.86 -20.62
N GLU A 133 8.97 14.91 -19.80
CA GLU A 133 9.10 16.29 -20.30
C GLU A 133 10.33 16.42 -21.19
N PHE A 134 11.47 15.86 -20.74
CA PHE A 134 12.71 15.90 -21.50
C PHE A 134 12.61 15.09 -22.81
N ALA A 135 12.02 13.90 -22.77
CA ALA A 135 11.80 13.08 -23.95
C ALA A 135 10.90 13.78 -24.99
N GLY A 136 9.82 14.44 -24.53
CA GLY A 136 8.95 15.24 -25.39
C GLY A 136 9.66 16.41 -26.04
N ALA A 137 10.44 17.17 -25.27
CA ALA A 137 11.23 18.28 -25.79
C ALA A 137 12.29 17.81 -26.81
N ALA A 138 13.02 16.75 -26.50
CA ALA A 138 14.02 16.17 -27.39
C ALA A 138 13.38 15.68 -28.71
N PHE A 139 12.22 15.02 -28.62
CA PHE A 139 11.46 14.59 -29.79
C PHE A 139 11.05 15.75 -30.69
N LEU A 140 10.58 16.87 -30.11
CA LEU A 140 10.19 18.05 -30.88
C LEU A 140 11.37 18.74 -31.55
N LEU A 141 12.47 18.92 -30.82
CA LEU A 141 13.68 19.54 -31.38
C LEU A 141 14.27 18.69 -32.50
N PHE A 142 14.31 17.37 -32.32
CA PHE A 142 14.82 16.45 -33.33
C PHE A 142 13.89 16.35 -34.54
N GLY A 143 12.58 16.22 -34.32
CA GLY A 143 11.58 16.20 -35.39
C GLY A 143 11.59 17.48 -36.22
N PHE A 144 11.74 18.64 -35.56
CA PHE A 144 11.92 19.92 -36.25
C PHE A 144 13.22 19.95 -37.08
N GLY A 145 14.33 19.45 -36.52
CA GLY A 145 15.60 19.34 -37.24
C GLY A 145 15.49 18.47 -38.50
N LEU A 146 14.77 17.35 -38.43
CA LEU A 146 14.50 16.50 -39.61
C LEU A 146 13.65 17.20 -40.66
N VAL A 147 12.62 17.94 -40.25
CA VAL A 147 11.81 18.75 -41.19
C VAL A 147 12.69 19.75 -41.93
N VAL A 148 13.52 20.50 -41.21
CA VAL A 148 14.42 21.51 -41.81
C VAL A 148 15.46 20.85 -42.73
N TYR A 149 16.06 19.74 -42.28
CA TYR A 149 17.01 18.98 -43.09
C TYR A 149 16.38 18.49 -44.40
N GLU A 150 15.17 17.94 -44.33
CA GLU A 150 14.52 17.37 -45.51
C GLU A 150 13.98 18.44 -46.47
N ILE A 151 13.52 19.58 -45.94
CA ILE A 151 13.23 20.78 -46.75
C ILE A 151 14.48 21.20 -47.54
N HIS A 152 15.65 21.17 -46.92
CA HIS A 152 16.88 21.57 -47.59
C HIS A 152 17.37 20.54 -48.62
N ARG A 153 17.19 19.25 -48.33
CA ARG A 153 17.68 18.13 -49.15
C ARG A 153 16.81 17.84 -50.38
N SER A 154 15.49 17.72 -50.19
CA SER A 154 14.61 17.10 -51.18
C SER A 154 14.09 18.08 -52.23
N GLY A 155 13.92 19.37 -51.89
CA GLY A 155 13.29 20.36 -52.77
C GLY A 155 11.85 20.01 -53.20
N SER A 156 11.29 18.92 -52.67
CA SER A 156 10.04 18.27 -53.06
C SER A 156 8.99 18.46 -51.99
N TRP A 157 7.82 18.96 -52.38
CA TRP A 157 6.70 19.19 -51.47
C TRP A 157 6.04 17.90 -50.96
N LEU A 158 6.16 16.79 -51.68
CA LEU A 158 5.55 15.51 -51.31
C LEU A 158 6.28 14.89 -50.12
N ASP A 159 7.61 14.95 -50.07
CA ASP A 159 8.39 14.43 -48.95
C ASP A 159 8.16 15.26 -47.67
N MET A 160 7.98 16.58 -47.83
CA MET A 160 7.63 17.48 -46.73
C MET A 160 6.31 17.09 -46.04
N TRP A 161 5.32 16.61 -46.81
CA TRP A 161 4.03 16.18 -46.25
C TRP A 161 4.16 14.94 -45.36
N HIS A 162 5.02 13.98 -45.74
CA HIS A 162 5.26 12.78 -44.95
C HIS A 162 5.96 13.10 -43.63
N VAL A 163 7.00 13.94 -43.65
CA VAL A 163 7.69 14.36 -42.41
C VAL A 163 6.73 15.14 -41.50
N THR A 164 5.92 16.02 -42.07
CA THR A 164 4.90 16.78 -41.29
C THR A 164 3.90 15.85 -40.59
N ARG A 165 3.44 14.80 -41.28
CA ARG A 165 2.53 13.80 -40.69
C ARG A 165 3.17 13.02 -39.55
N ILE A 166 4.43 12.64 -39.67
CA ILE A 166 5.18 11.92 -38.62
C ILE A 166 5.34 12.81 -37.38
N VAL A 167 5.75 14.08 -37.57
CA VAL A 167 5.93 15.03 -36.46
C VAL A 167 4.59 15.33 -35.78
N LEU A 168 3.54 15.58 -36.56
CA LEU A 168 2.20 15.85 -36.02
C LEU A 168 1.62 14.63 -35.29
N GLY A 169 1.78 13.43 -35.84
CA GLY A 169 1.38 12.17 -35.20
C GLY A 169 2.08 11.96 -33.87
N GLY A 170 3.40 12.20 -33.81
CA GLY A 170 4.17 12.16 -32.57
C GLY A 170 3.70 13.18 -31.54
N PHE A 171 3.36 14.40 -31.96
CA PHE A 171 2.83 15.43 -31.06
C PHE A 171 1.47 15.05 -30.48
N VAL A 172 0.55 14.50 -31.28
CA VAL A 172 -0.76 14.05 -30.78
C VAL A 172 -0.61 12.92 -29.76
N VAL A 173 0.26 11.95 -30.02
CA VAL A 173 0.55 10.86 -29.07
C VAL A 173 1.16 11.39 -27.77
N TYR A 174 2.09 12.34 -27.86
CA TYR A 174 2.69 13.00 -26.70
C TYR A 174 1.64 13.77 -25.87
N ALA A 175 0.82 14.58 -26.52
CA ALA A 175 -0.22 15.37 -25.87
C ALA A 175 -1.23 14.47 -25.14
N GLN A 176 -1.69 13.39 -25.79
CA GLN A 176 -2.57 12.41 -25.17
C GLN A 176 -1.93 11.73 -23.95
N ALA A 177 -0.66 11.32 -24.06
CA ALA A 177 0.08 10.72 -22.95
C ALA A 177 0.24 11.70 -21.77
N ALA A 178 0.51 12.98 -22.04
CA ALA A 178 0.64 14.02 -21.01
C ALA A 178 -0.69 14.30 -20.29
N THR A 179 -1.80 14.48 -21.03
CA THR A 179 -3.14 14.71 -20.44
C THR A 179 -3.60 13.51 -19.60
N LEU A 180 -3.33 12.28 -20.06
CA LEU A 180 -3.65 11.07 -19.32
C LEU A 180 -2.79 10.91 -18.07
N MET A 181 -1.49 11.21 -18.12
CA MET A 181 -0.67 11.20 -16.91
C MET A 181 -1.10 12.23 -15.87
N HIS A 182 -1.58 13.40 -16.32
CA HIS A 182 -2.17 14.39 -15.43
C HIS A 182 -3.48 13.89 -14.79
N SER A 183 -4.31 13.15 -15.54
CA SER A 183 -5.55 12.51 -15.04
C SER A 183 -5.27 11.33 -14.09
N LEU A 184 -4.16 10.62 -14.29
CA LEU A 184 -3.79 9.41 -13.56
C LEU A 184 -3.09 9.63 -12.21
N ARG A 185 -3.09 10.87 -11.69
CA ARG A 185 -2.45 11.30 -10.41
C ARG A 185 -2.98 10.61 -9.13
N GLY A 186 -3.65 9.46 -9.25
CA GLY A 186 -4.05 8.59 -8.14
C GLY A 186 -4.39 7.13 -8.51
N LYS A 187 -4.19 6.66 -9.76
CA LYS A 187 -4.58 5.30 -10.18
C LYS A 187 -3.51 4.62 -11.04
N TRP A 188 -2.48 4.08 -10.40
CA TRP A 188 -1.28 3.50 -11.03
C TRP A 188 -1.54 2.30 -11.96
N ARG A 189 -2.63 1.54 -11.74
CA ARG A 189 -2.95 0.32 -12.53
C ARG A 189 -3.25 0.59 -14.00
N TRP A 190 -3.67 1.80 -14.36
CA TRP A 190 -4.00 2.16 -15.75
C TRP A 190 -2.78 2.60 -16.57
N SER A 191 -1.66 2.91 -15.93
CA SER A 191 -0.42 3.30 -16.61
C SER A 191 0.19 2.14 -17.42
N LEU A 192 0.07 0.91 -16.92
CA LEU A 192 0.68 -0.28 -17.54
C LEU A 192 -0.05 -0.75 -18.80
N ALA A 193 -1.39 -0.76 -18.75
CA ALA A 193 -2.23 -1.11 -19.90
C ALA A 193 -2.02 -0.12 -21.06
N PHE A 194 -1.87 1.16 -20.75
CA PHE A 194 -1.72 2.20 -21.76
C PHE A 194 -0.33 2.21 -22.42
N ARG A 195 0.75 1.92 -21.66
CA ARG A 195 2.10 1.72 -22.23
C ARG A 195 2.12 0.63 -23.31
N SER A 196 1.32 -0.43 -23.11
CA SER A 196 1.21 -1.51 -24.10
C SER A 196 0.52 -1.06 -25.39
N VAL A 197 -0.51 -0.20 -25.29
CA VAL A 197 -1.24 0.32 -26.45
C VAL A 197 -0.40 1.31 -27.27
N ALA A 198 0.35 2.20 -26.60
CA ALA A 198 1.23 3.15 -27.28
C ALA A 198 2.39 2.44 -28.03
N SER A 199 2.98 1.41 -27.41
CA SER A 199 3.97 0.55 -28.08
C SER A 199 3.37 -0.18 -29.28
N PHE A 200 2.10 -0.60 -29.20
CA PHE A 200 1.42 -1.28 -30.31
C PHE A 200 1.15 -0.35 -31.50
N GLY A 201 0.74 0.90 -31.24
CA GLY A 201 0.57 1.92 -32.29
C GLY A 201 1.88 2.25 -33.02
N LEU A 202 3.00 2.27 -32.30
CA LEU A 202 4.32 2.47 -32.88
C LEU A 202 4.73 1.27 -33.76
N VAL A 203 4.47 0.04 -33.31
CA VAL A 203 4.73 -1.18 -34.09
C VAL A 203 3.92 -1.19 -35.39
N ILE A 204 2.65 -0.75 -35.37
CA ILE A 204 1.83 -0.67 -36.59
C ILE A 204 2.44 0.29 -37.63
N MET A 205 3.03 1.41 -37.20
CA MET A 205 3.73 2.32 -38.13
C MET A 205 5.02 1.73 -38.71
N LEU A 206 5.65 0.75 -38.03
CA LEU A 206 6.85 0.07 -38.52
C LEU A 206 6.56 -0.98 -39.60
N PHE A 207 5.31 -1.42 -39.71
CA PHE A 207 4.91 -2.48 -40.64
C PHE A 207 4.39 -1.96 -41.99
N GLU A 208 4.43 -0.65 -42.27
CA GLU A 208 4.20 -0.17 -43.64
C GLU A 208 5.38 -0.57 -44.54
N PRO A 209 5.14 -1.39 -45.59
CA PRO A 209 6.20 -1.90 -46.46
C PRO A 209 6.80 -0.75 -47.29
N GLY A 210 7.98 -0.31 -46.89
CA GLY A 210 8.74 0.76 -47.54
C GLY A 210 9.71 1.49 -46.61
N TYR A 211 9.39 1.56 -45.31
CA TYR A 211 10.15 2.35 -44.34
C TYR A 211 11.33 1.60 -43.67
N MET A 212 11.39 0.27 -43.77
CA MET A 212 12.35 -0.54 -43.00
C MET A 212 13.81 -0.43 -43.47
N PHE A 213 14.07 0.14 -44.65
CA PHE A 213 15.43 0.22 -45.23
C PHE A 213 16.04 1.62 -45.21
N ASP A 214 15.33 2.64 -44.69
CA ASP A 214 15.90 3.97 -44.55
C ASP A 214 16.75 4.06 -43.26
N PRO A 215 18.07 4.30 -43.35
CA PRO A 215 18.94 4.37 -42.19
C PRO A 215 18.56 5.50 -41.21
N VAL A 216 17.92 6.57 -41.69
CA VAL A 216 17.41 7.68 -40.85
C VAL A 216 16.22 7.21 -40.02
N VAL A 217 15.32 6.43 -40.62
CA VAL A 217 14.17 5.83 -39.92
C VAL A 217 14.64 4.78 -38.92
N GLY A 218 15.61 3.94 -39.30
CA GLY A 218 16.24 2.98 -38.37
C GLY A 218 16.89 3.66 -37.16
N PHE A 219 17.62 4.76 -37.37
CA PHE A 219 18.21 5.56 -36.29
C PHE A 219 17.14 6.16 -35.38
N TYR A 220 16.05 6.68 -35.95
CA TYR A 220 14.92 7.25 -35.20
C TYR A 220 14.23 6.21 -34.31
N ILE A 221 14.02 5.01 -34.83
CA ILE A 221 13.48 3.87 -34.07
C ILE A 221 14.42 3.52 -32.93
N CYS A 222 15.73 3.42 -33.18
CA CYS A 222 16.73 3.17 -32.14
C CYS A 222 16.76 4.27 -31.07
N CYS A 223 16.62 5.54 -31.43
CA CYS A 223 16.55 6.64 -30.46
C CYS A 223 15.26 6.59 -29.62
N ILE A 224 14.11 6.34 -30.24
CA ILE A 224 12.84 6.16 -29.53
C ILE A 224 12.93 4.96 -28.58
N TYR A 225 13.42 3.82 -29.05
CA TYR A 225 13.61 2.64 -28.20
C TYR A 225 14.65 2.86 -27.11
N GLY A 226 15.75 3.55 -27.37
CA GLY A 226 16.75 3.89 -26.36
C GLY A 226 16.19 4.80 -25.26
N VAL A 227 15.47 5.86 -25.65
CA VAL A 227 14.83 6.80 -24.72
C VAL A 227 13.67 6.14 -23.96
N LEU A 228 12.94 5.20 -24.56
CA LEU A 228 11.87 4.45 -23.89
C LEU A 228 12.40 3.28 -23.05
N ALA A 229 13.55 2.68 -23.40
CA ALA A 229 14.17 1.56 -22.69
C ALA A 229 14.87 1.99 -21.40
N ILE A 230 15.44 3.20 -21.35
CA ILE A 230 16.08 3.72 -20.12
C ILE A 230 15.09 3.79 -18.94
N PRO A 231 13.88 4.36 -19.10
CA PRO A 231 12.82 4.30 -18.08
C PRO A 231 12.39 2.87 -17.75
N GLN A 232 12.36 1.96 -18.72
CA GLN A 232 11.99 0.56 -18.50
C GLN A 232 13.05 -0.19 -17.68
N MET A 233 14.34 0.07 -17.90
CA MET A 233 15.42 -0.51 -17.11
C MET A 233 15.47 0.08 -15.70
N ALA A 234 15.31 1.39 -15.55
CA ALA A 234 15.19 2.03 -14.24
C ALA A 234 13.96 1.50 -13.46
N PHE A 235 12.85 1.29 -14.15
CA PHE A 235 11.65 0.68 -13.59
C PHE A 235 11.86 -0.78 -13.22
N ALA A 236 12.50 -1.58 -14.07
CA ALA A 236 12.83 -2.98 -13.79
C ALA A 236 13.77 -3.09 -12.57
N MET A 237 14.77 -2.23 -12.47
CA MET A 237 15.65 -2.15 -11.29
C MET A 237 14.89 -1.71 -10.03
N PHE A 238 13.95 -0.77 -10.15
CA PHE A 238 13.09 -0.35 -9.04
C PHE A 238 12.17 -1.49 -8.58
N CYS A 239 11.53 -2.20 -9.51
CA CYS A 239 10.71 -3.38 -9.22
C CYS A 239 11.54 -4.50 -8.59
N ALA A 240 12.76 -4.77 -9.07
CA ALA A 240 13.67 -5.75 -8.48
C ALA A 240 14.06 -5.36 -7.04
N ARG A 241 14.31 -4.07 -6.79
CA ARG A 241 14.65 -3.56 -5.45
C ARG A 241 13.46 -3.58 -4.49
N LEU A 242 12.25 -3.29 -4.96
CA LEU A 242 11.01 -3.45 -4.18
C LEU A 242 10.74 -4.92 -3.87
N TRP A 243 10.90 -5.81 -4.84
CA TRP A 243 10.77 -7.25 -4.67
C TRP A 243 11.76 -7.78 -3.62
N TRP A 244 13.01 -7.34 -3.68
CA TRP A 244 14.04 -7.68 -2.70
C TRP A 244 13.68 -7.22 -1.28
N LYS A 245 13.21 -5.96 -1.13
CA LYS A 245 12.75 -5.44 0.17
C LYS A 245 11.53 -6.20 0.72
N MET A 246 10.57 -6.56 -0.15
CA MET A 246 9.37 -7.30 0.24
C MET A 246 9.68 -8.76 0.61
N GLY A 247 10.61 -9.41 -0.11
CA GLY A 247 11.07 -10.77 0.18
C GLY A 247 11.76 -10.91 1.53
N TYR A 248 12.48 -9.87 1.96
CA TYR A 248 13.09 -9.81 3.30
C TYR A 248 12.08 -9.72 4.45
N VAL A 249 10.87 -9.21 4.21
CA VAL A 249 9.82 -9.09 5.25
C VAL A 249 9.08 -10.41 5.45
N VAL A 250 9.05 -11.30 4.46
CA VAL A 250 8.35 -12.59 4.52
C VAL A 250 9.27 -13.74 5.00
N GLY A 251 10.58 -13.52 5.05
CA GLY A 251 11.59 -14.51 5.43
C GLY A 251 12.37 -14.18 6.71
N GLY A 252 11.76 -13.50 7.69
CA GLY A 252 12.39 -13.30 8.99
C GLY A 252 12.78 -14.65 9.63
N PRO A 253 13.94 -14.76 10.29
CA PRO A 253 14.40 -16.01 10.88
C PRO A 253 13.33 -16.53 11.84
N ARG A 254 12.84 -17.76 11.62
CA ARG A 254 12.13 -18.51 12.65
C ARG A 254 13.03 -18.53 13.87
N GLN A 255 12.67 -17.80 14.92
CA GLN A 255 13.19 -18.08 16.24
C GLN A 255 12.63 -19.46 16.60
N GLU A 256 13.48 -20.47 16.51
CA GLU A 256 13.23 -21.76 17.12
C GLU A 256 13.22 -21.51 18.64
N LEU A 257 12.02 -21.62 19.22
CA LEU A 257 11.75 -21.76 20.65
C LEU A 257 11.53 -23.23 20.95
#